data_AF-A0AAN4Y4Y3-F1
#
_entry.id   AF-A0AAN4Y4Y3-F1
#
_cell.length_a   1.000
_cell.length_b   1.000
_cell.length_c   1.000
_cell.angle_alpha   90.00
_cell.angle_beta   90.00
_cell.angle_gamma   90.00
#
_symmetry.space_group_name_H-M   'P 1'
#
loop_
_entity.id
_entity.type
_entity.pdbx_description
1 polymer ?
#
loop_
_entity_poly.entity_id
_entity_poly.type
_entity_poly.pdbx_seq_one_letter_code
_entity_poly.pdbx_strand_id
1 'polypeptide(L)'
;MQVFIVGIELPEGYCSKHWKGIGILLGPVMIGGWVVCAILIHLIFGASYPSALVISACLTPTDPVLVATILEDPKATSDRIKYLLAAESGVNDGTSFPFLYLGIFILKEHSAGAVLREYLTVTIAYQCIASVAVGISLGYGANRLLRYSHERGRITENFVALFPLALIFFSLGFSSTMGMDDFLLVFSAGIGYAYHGRLEHAYQVNPVATSFISFSLSIATFIYFGLMIPWAAVTDTPKLSLSKIGIFVLLVLLLRRIPFIIALKRFNPDIKTYREALFCGHFGPMGVGALFLSMEARDILNSSCSRTKMQPGDDWDKYACETVELVWPVVCFTVLGSVVVHGLSMSIAKLARTLICAQKQHTKSLCTSDDPSTGSESMDGGMYHDEESLL
;
A
#
# COMPACT_ATOMS: atom_id res chain seq x y z
N MET A 1 5.72 3.00 -9.53
CA MET A 1 7.15 2.68 -9.24
C MET A 1 7.31 1.80 -8.01
N GLN A 2 6.77 2.20 -6.84
CA GLN A 2 6.94 1.43 -5.61
C GLN A 2 6.36 0.02 -5.67
N VAL A 3 5.15 -0.15 -6.24
CA VAL A 3 4.57 -1.50 -6.40
C VAL A 3 5.46 -2.42 -7.24
N PHE A 4 6.20 -1.89 -8.23
CA PHE A 4 7.21 -2.67 -8.95
C PHE A 4 8.37 -3.08 -8.04
N ILE A 5 8.86 -2.14 -7.23
CA ILE A 5 9.96 -2.37 -6.28
C ILE A 5 9.58 -3.43 -5.25
N VAL A 6 8.35 -3.36 -4.72
CA VAL A 6 7.80 -4.41 -3.86
C VAL A 6 7.80 -5.76 -4.58
N GLY A 7 7.35 -5.78 -5.84
CA GLY A 7 7.35 -7.00 -6.66
C GLY A 7 8.73 -7.65 -6.82
N ILE A 8 9.81 -6.86 -6.93
CA ILE A 8 11.18 -7.38 -7.04
C ILE A 8 11.81 -7.77 -5.69
N GLU A 9 11.36 -7.17 -4.59
CA GLU A 9 11.88 -7.44 -3.25
C GLU A 9 11.31 -8.71 -2.63
N LEU A 10 10.14 -9.15 -3.09
CA LEU A 10 9.51 -10.38 -2.61
C LEU A 10 10.34 -11.63 -3.02
N PRO A 11 10.42 -12.64 -2.13
CA PRO A 11 11.06 -13.91 -2.47
C PRO A 11 10.41 -14.61 -3.67
N GLU A 12 11.18 -15.45 -4.36
CA GLU A 12 10.68 -16.17 -5.53
C GLU A 12 9.48 -17.09 -5.18
N GLY A 13 8.40 -16.90 -5.94
CA GLY A 13 7.14 -17.62 -5.73
C GLY A 13 6.47 -17.29 -4.40
N TYR A 14 6.77 -16.16 -3.76
CA TYR A 14 6.16 -15.81 -2.47
C TYR A 14 4.62 -15.72 -2.57
N CYS A 15 4.11 -15.01 -3.57
CA CYS A 15 2.66 -14.85 -3.75
C CYS A 15 1.93 -16.17 -4.01
N SER A 16 2.57 -17.12 -4.71
CA SER A 16 1.97 -18.44 -4.97
C SER A 16 2.07 -19.37 -3.75
N LYS A 17 3.12 -19.27 -2.93
CA LYS A 17 3.27 -20.05 -1.69
C LYS A 17 2.35 -19.54 -0.57
N HIS A 18 2.19 -18.23 -0.46
CA HIS A 18 1.42 -17.56 0.60
C HIS A 18 0.05 -17.03 0.13
N TRP A 19 -0.47 -17.56 -0.99
CA TRP A 19 -1.71 -17.09 -1.62
C TRP A 19 -2.91 -17.08 -0.66
N LYS A 20 -2.98 -18.02 0.29
CA LYS A 20 -4.06 -18.08 1.28
C LYS A 20 -4.02 -16.86 2.18
N GLY A 21 -2.87 -16.57 2.81
CA GLY A 21 -2.72 -15.44 3.73
C GLY A 21 -2.96 -14.11 3.04
N ILE A 22 -2.38 -13.93 1.85
CA ILE A 22 -2.61 -12.75 1.00
C ILE A 22 -4.09 -12.65 0.61
N GLY A 23 -4.70 -13.75 0.16
CA GLY A 23 -6.11 -13.79 -0.24
C GLY A 23 -7.10 -13.46 0.89
N ILE A 24 -6.78 -13.79 2.15
CA ILE A 24 -7.59 -13.37 3.30
C ILE A 24 -7.52 -11.85 3.49
N LEU A 25 -6.34 -11.25 3.32
CA LEU A 25 -6.17 -9.80 3.44
C LEU A 25 -6.87 -9.07 2.28
N LEU A 26 -6.63 -9.52 1.04
CA LEU A 26 -7.15 -8.87 -0.17
C LEU A 26 -8.65 -9.13 -0.42
N GLY A 27 -9.18 -10.24 0.10
CA GLY A 27 -10.58 -10.59 -0.05
C GLY A 27 -11.40 -10.11 1.15
N PRO A 28 -11.67 -10.99 2.14
CA PRO A 28 -12.63 -10.71 3.19
C PRO A 28 -12.25 -9.53 4.11
N VAL A 29 -10.96 -9.27 4.36
CA VAL A 29 -10.54 -8.09 5.16
C VAL A 29 -10.79 -6.80 4.38
N MET A 30 -10.36 -6.70 3.12
CA MET A 30 -10.65 -5.54 2.27
C MET A 30 -12.16 -5.32 2.07
N ILE A 31 -12.93 -6.38 1.79
CA ILE A 31 -14.40 -6.29 1.66
C ILE A 31 -15.03 -5.76 2.95
N GLY A 32 -14.62 -6.30 4.11
CA GLY A 32 -15.12 -5.85 5.41
C GLY A 32 -14.81 -4.38 5.66
N GLY A 33 -13.57 -3.96 5.40
CA GLY A 33 -13.15 -2.56 5.50
C GLY A 33 -13.93 -1.64 4.56
N TRP A 34 -14.13 -2.07 3.32
CA TRP A 34 -14.90 -1.34 2.31
C TRP A 34 -16.37 -1.13 2.74
N VAL A 35 -17.02 -2.18 3.26
CA VAL A 35 -18.40 -2.06 3.75
C VAL A 35 -18.49 -1.15 4.97
N VAL A 36 -17.57 -1.29 5.95
CA VAL A 36 -17.57 -0.44 7.15
C VAL A 36 -17.32 1.01 6.81
N CYS A 37 -16.35 1.30 5.95
CA CYS A 37 -16.07 2.67 5.52
C CYS A 37 -17.27 3.27 4.78
N ALA A 38 -17.95 2.52 3.90
CA ALA A 38 -19.16 2.98 3.23
C ALA A 38 -20.29 3.30 4.23
N ILE A 39 -20.51 2.45 5.24
CA ILE A 39 -21.50 2.70 6.29
C ILE A 39 -21.14 3.97 7.08
N LEU A 40 -19.87 4.14 7.46
CA LEU A 40 -19.42 5.34 8.18
C LEU A 40 -19.60 6.62 7.35
N ILE A 41 -19.31 6.56 6.05
CA ILE A 41 -19.50 7.70 5.12
C ILE A 41 -20.98 8.07 5.05
N HIS A 42 -21.87 7.08 4.90
CA HIS A 42 -23.31 7.30 4.88
C HIS A 42 -23.82 7.92 6.19
N LEU A 43 -23.44 7.35 7.34
CA LEU A 43 -23.93 7.79 8.65
C LEU A 43 -23.41 9.17 9.07
N ILE A 44 -22.16 9.51 8.75
CA ILE A 44 -21.53 10.76 9.22
C ILE A 44 -21.78 11.92 8.26
N PHE A 45 -21.65 11.68 6.95
CA PHE A 45 -21.77 12.72 5.93
C PHE A 45 -23.16 12.75 5.27
N GLY A 46 -24.01 11.74 5.49
CA GLY A 46 -25.32 11.66 4.85
C GLY A 46 -25.21 11.52 3.33
N ALA A 47 -24.14 10.88 2.84
CA ALA A 47 -23.96 10.57 1.42
C ALA A 47 -24.90 9.41 1.03
N SER A 48 -25.35 9.36 -0.22
CA SER A 48 -26.11 8.20 -0.71
C SER A 48 -25.27 6.92 -0.67
N TYR A 49 -25.93 5.76 -0.63
CA TYR A 49 -25.25 4.46 -0.58
C TYR A 49 -24.26 4.26 -1.75
N PRO A 50 -24.62 4.56 -3.03
CA PRO A 50 -23.68 4.43 -4.14
C PRO A 50 -22.45 5.33 -4.00
N SER A 51 -22.65 6.61 -3.62
CA SER A 51 -21.55 7.55 -3.36
C SER A 51 -20.62 7.02 -2.27
N ALA A 52 -21.20 6.50 -1.18
CA ALA A 52 -20.43 5.96 -0.07
C ALA A 52 -19.59 4.73 -0.46
N LEU A 53 -20.10 3.86 -1.34
CA LEU A 53 -19.35 2.71 -1.88
C LEU A 53 -18.15 3.16 -2.73
N VAL A 54 -18.32 4.15 -3.60
CA VAL A 54 -17.22 4.70 -4.42
C VAL A 54 -16.15 5.36 -3.56
N ILE A 55 -16.55 6.24 -2.64
CA ILE A 55 -15.61 6.93 -1.75
C ILE A 55 -14.88 5.91 -0.86
N SER A 56 -15.59 4.91 -0.35
CA SER A 56 -14.99 3.84 0.45
C SER A 56 -13.99 2.98 -0.34
N ALA A 57 -14.25 2.73 -1.62
CA ALA A 57 -13.32 1.96 -2.47
C ALA A 57 -11.96 2.67 -2.55
N CYS A 58 -11.96 4.01 -2.63
CA CYS A 58 -10.74 4.81 -2.59
C CYS A 58 -10.00 4.70 -1.24
N LEU A 59 -10.70 4.41 -0.15
CA LEU A 59 -10.13 4.24 1.19
C LEU A 59 -9.77 2.78 1.51
N THR A 60 -9.98 1.84 0.60
CA THR A 60 -9.69 0.41 0.84
C THR A 60 -8.21 0.06 0.69
N PRO A 61 -7.44 0.58 -0.28
CA PRO A 61 -6.03 0.21 -0.40
C PRO A 61 -5.16 0.74 0.74
N THR A 62 -4.03 0.08 0.94
CA THR A 62 -2.96 0.41 1.87
C THR A 62 -1.68 0.78 1.13
N ASP A 63 -0.93 1.74 1.64
CA ASP A 63 0.15 2.41 0.93
C ASP A 63 1.49 1.65 1.05
N PRO A 64 2.07 1.19 -0.08
CA PRO A 64 3.39 0.58 -0.08
C PRO A 64 4.50 1.52 0.39
N VAL A 65 4.39 2.85 0.20
CA VAL A 65 5.42 3.82 0.64
C VAL A 65 5.63 3.70 2.14
N LEU A 66 4.54 3.75 2.88
CA LEU A 66 4.57 3.79 4.33
C LEU A 66 4.88 2.41 4.92
N VAL A 67 4.49 1.33 4.23
CA VAL A 67 4.90 -0.03 4.59
C VAL A 67 6.41 -0.22 4.42
N ALA A 68 7.04 0.36 3.39
CA ALA A 68 8.49 0.25 3.17
C ALA A 68 9.31 0.70 4.39
N THR A 69 8.87 1.76 5.09
CA THR A 69 9.53 2.23 6.33
C THR A 69 9.53 1.19 7.46
N ILE A 70 8.55 0.28 7.47
CA ILE A 70 8.49 -0.85 8.43
C ILE A 70 9.46 -1.95 8.02
N LEU A 71 9.60 -2.19 6.71
CA LEU A 71 10.50 -3.21 6.19
C LEU A 71 11.95 -2.90 6.58
N GLU A 72 12.31 -1.61 6.54
CA GLU A 72 13.63 -1.09 6.91
C GLU A 72 13.99 -1.23 8.40
N ASP A 73 13.03 -1.32 9.33
CA ASP A 73 13.32 -1.52 10.76
C ASP A 73 13.43 -3.02 11.10
N PRO A 74 14.63 -3.58 11.36
CA PRO A 74 14.81 -5.00 11.68
C PRO A 74 14.06 -5.41 12.96
N LYS A 75 13.81 -4.46 13.86
CA LYS A 75 13.21 -4.70 15.17
C LYS A 75 11.70 -4.41 15.20
N ALA A 76 11.08 -4.01 14.09
CA ALA A 76 9.66 -3.68 14.06
C ALA A 76 8.77 -4.92 14.21
N THR A 77 9.05 -5.98 13.46
CA THR A 77 8.29 -7.25 13.46
C THR A 77 9.09 -8.34 12.74
N SER A 78 8.58 -9.58 12.71
CA SER A 78 9.20 -10.70 11.99
C SER A 78 9.18 -10.48 10.47
N ASP A 79 10.20 -10.98 9.77
CA ASP A 79 10.30 -10.87 8.29
C ASP A 79 9.11 -11.48 7.56
N ARG A 80 8.50 -12.53 8.14
CA ARG A 80 7.26 -13.11 7.61
C ARG A 80 6.12 -12.10 7.55
N ILE A 81 5.94 -11.27 8.58
CA ILE A 81 4.89 -10.23 8.61
C ILE A 81 5.26 -9.10 7.66
N LYS A 82 6.55 -8.73 7.60
CA LYS A 82 7.06 -7.73 6.66
C LYS A 82 6.75 -8.11 5.21
N TYR A 83 7.13 -9.32 4.78
CA TYR A 83 6.83 -9.81 3.43
C TYR A 83 5.33 -9.97 3.17
N LEU A 84 4.54 -10.36 4.16
CA LEU A 84 3.08 -10.45 4.02
C LEU A 84 2.46 -9.06 3.78
N LEU A 85 2.85 -8.05 4.56
CA LEU A 85 2.37 -6.68 4.41
C LEU A 85 2.88 -6.04 3.11
N ALA A 86 4.11 -6.33 2.70
CA ALA A 86 4.65 -5.90 1.41
C ALA A 86 3.87 -6.52 0.25
N ALA A 87 3.62 -7.83 0.28
CA ALA A 87 2.84 -8.51 -0.75
C ALA A 87 1.39 -8.02 -0.81
N GLU A 88 0.78 -7.74 0.35
CA GLU A 88 -0.54 -7.10 0.39
C GLU A 88 -0.50 -5.70 -0.23
N SER A 89 0.42 -4.82 0.21
CA SER A 89 0.50 -3.43 -0.27
C SER A 89 0.96 -3.28 -1.72
N GLY A 90 1.56 -4.31 -2.30
CA GLY A 90 1.88 -4.34 -3.71
C GLY A 90 0.69 -4.67 -4.62
N VAL A 91 -0.29 -5.43 -4.12
CA VAL A 91 -1.43 -5.94 -4.91
C VAL A 91 -2.72 -5.16 -4.65
N ASN A 92 -2.88 -4.66 -3.43
CA ASN A 92 -4.12 -4.07 -2.93
C ASN A 92 -4.64 -2.87 -3.74
N ASP A 93 -3.75 -1.97 -4.21
CA ASP A 93 -4.07 -0.78 -5.01
C ASP A 93 -4.83 -1.22 -6.27
N GLY A 94 -4.33 -2.26 -6.93
CA GLY A 94 -4.96 -2.86 -8.10
C GLY A 94 -6.23 -3.64 -7.78
N THR A 95 -6.25 -4.43 -6.69
CA THR A 95 -7.50 -5.11 -6.27
C THR A 95 -8.58 -4.16 -5.76
N SER A 96 -8.27 -2.86 -5.62
CA SER A 96 -9.26 -1.85 -5.27
C SER A 96 -10.12 -1.41 -6.45
N PHE A 97 -9.66 -1.64 -7.69
CA PHE A 97 -10.42 -1.33 -8.92
C PHE A 97 -11.77 -2.04 -8.97
N PRO A 98 -11.88 -3.35 -8.69
CA PRO A 98 -13.18 -4.01 -8.55
C PRO A 98 -14.16 -3.29 -7.61
N PHE A 99 -13.72 -2.82 -6.45
CA PHE A 99 -14.60 -2.10 -5.53
C PHE A 99 -15.02 -0.73 -6.09
N LEU A 100 -14.07 -0.03 -6.73
CA LEU A 100 -14.29 1.29 -7.30
C LEU A 100 -15.28 1.23 -8.47
N TYR A 101 -14.98 0.41 -9.47
CA TYR A 101 -15.75 0.29 -10.69
C TYR A 101 -17.13 -0.31 -10.44
N LEU A 102 -17.29 -1.20 -9.46
CA LEU A 102 -18.63 -1.65 -9.05
C LEU A 102 -19.50 -0.48 -8.58
N GLY A 103 -18.96 0.42 -7.75
CA GLY A 103 -19.68 1.62 -7.32
C GLY A 103 -19.96 2.59 -8.47
N ILE A 104 -19.01 2.78 -9.39
CA ILE A 104 -19.17 3.61 -10.58
C ILE A 104 -20.25 3.06 -11.51
N PHE A 105 -20.25 1.75 -11.78
CA PHE A 105 -21.26 1.13 -12.64
C PHE A 105 -22.65 1.20 -12.00
N ILE A 106 -22.77 1.06 -10.67
CA ILE A 106 -24.04 1.30 -9.98
C ILE A 106 -24.55 2.72 -10.19
N LEU A 107 -23.66 3.71 -10.26
CA LEU A 107 -24.03 5.12 -10.51
C LEU A 107 -24.36 5.42 -11.99
N LYS A 108 -23.78 4.66 -12.93
CA LYS A 108 -23.90 4.94 -14.38
C LYS A 108 -24.93 4.08 -15.10
N GLU A 109 -25.12 2.84 -14.66
CA GLU A 109 -25.95 1.85 -15.35
C GLU A 109 -27.29 1.68 -14.64
N HIS A 110 -28.38 1.77 -15.41
CA HIS A 110 -29.74 1.69 -14.87
C HIS A 110 -30.25 0.24 -14.69
N SER A 111 -29.42 -0.77 -15.01
CA SER A 111 -29.81 -2.19 -14.89
C SER A 111 -28.71 -3.05 -14.26
N ALA A 112 -29.11 -3.93 -13.35
CA ALA A 112 -28.20 -4.85 -12.69
C ALA A 112 -27.48 -5.80 -13.67
N GLY A 113 -28.12 -6.16 -14.77
CA GLY A 113 -27.53 -7.01 -15.82
C GLY A 113 -26.39 -6.32 -16.56
N ALA A 114 -26.52 -5.03 -16.87
CA ALA A 114 -25.45 -4.24 -17.49
C ALA A 114 -24.27 -4.07 -16.53
N VAL A 115 -24.54 -3.70 -15.27
CA VAL A 115 -23.52 -3.60 -14.20
C VAL A 115 -22.72 -4.89 -14.08
N LEU A 116 -23.40 -6.04 -13.97
CA LEU A 116 -22.73 -7.32 -13.78
C LEU A 116 -21.89 -7.70 -15.00
N ARG A 117 -22.40 -7.44 -16.21
CA ARG A 117 -21.68 -7.73 -17.45
C ARG A 117 -20.40 -6.92 -17.53
N GLU A 118 -20.48 -5.59 -17.40
CA GLU A 118 -19.31 -4.71 -17.48
C GLU A 118 -18.31 -5.01 -16.36
N TYR A 119 -18.80 -5.21 -15.14
CA TYR A 119 -17.96 -5.58 -14.01
C TYR A 119 -17.15 -6.87 -14.27
N LEU A 120 -17.79 -7.94 -14.75
CA LEU A 120 -17.11 -9.21 -15.00
C LEU A 120 -16.19 -9.15 -16.22
N THR A 121 -16.62 -8.54 -17.32
CA THR A 121 -15.83 -8.56 -18.57
C THR A 121 -14.76 -7.48 -18.60
N VAL A 122 -15.10 -6.25 -18.20
CA VAL A 122 -14.18 -5.11 -18.25
C VAL A 122 -13.30 -5.09 -17.01
N THR A 123 -13.87 -5.07 -15.81
CA THR A 123 -13.06 -4.92 -14.60
C THR A 123 -12.33 -6.20 -14.23
N ILE A 124 -13.03 -7.31 -14.04
CA ILE A 124 -12.39 -8.54 -13.56
C ILE A 124 -11.53 -9.19 -14.66
N ALA A 125 -12.11 -9.49 -15.83
CA ALA A 125 -11.40 -10.24 -16.87
C ALA A 125 -10.32 -9.39 -17.57
N TYR A 126 -10.65 -8.19 -18.02
CA TYR A 126 -9.72 -7.36 -18.79
C TYR A 126 -8.78 -6.54 -17.88
N GLN A 127 -9.30 -5.66 -17.03
CA GLN A 127 -8.45 -4.77 -16.23
C GLN A 127 -7.65 -5.55 -15.17
N CYS A 128 -8.21 -6.56 -14.50
CA CYS A 128 -7.46 -7.28 -13.47
C CYS A 128 -6.68 -8.49 -14.00
N ILE A 129 -7.37 -9.50 -14.56
CA ILE A 129 -6.74 -10.78 -14.93
C ILE A 129 -5.76 -10.59 -16.09
N ALA A 130 -6.14 -9.85 -17.13
CA ALA A 130 -5.23 -9.61 -18.25
C ALA A 130 -4.02 -8.77 -17.82
N SER A 131 -4.17 -7.79 -16.91
CA SER A 131 -3.04 -7.02 -16.36
C SER A 131 -2.01 -7.90 -15.69
N VAL A 132 -2.45 -8.84 -14.86
CA VAL A 132 -1.55 -9.78 -14.19
C VAL A 132 -0.83 -10.65 -15.21
N ALA A 133 -1.56 -11.22 -16.18
CA ALA A 133 -0.97 -12.11 -17.20
C ALA A 133 0.05 -11.37 -18.09
N VAL A 134 -0.30 -10.18 -18.56
CA VAL A 134 0.59 -9.34 -19.39
C VAL A 134 1.77 -8.85 -18.57
N GLY A 135 1.55 -8.37 -17.34
CA GLY A 135 2.60 -7.92 -16.43
C GLY A 135 3.64 -9.00 -16.19
N ILE A 136 3.23 -10.21 -15.79
CA ILE A 136 4.14 -11.36 -15.62
C ILE A 136 4.92 -11.64 -16.91
N SER A 137 4.22 -11.64 -18.05
CA SER A 137 4.85 -11.92 -19.36
C SER A 137 5.89 -10.87 -19.75
N LEU A 138 5.59 -9.59 -19.54
CA LEU A 138 6.51 -8.47 -19.79
C LEU A 138 7.73 -8.55 -18.88
N GLY A 139 7.52 -8.73 -17.57
CA GLY A 139 8.60 -8.86 -16.59
C GLY A 139 9.53 -10.04 -16.88
N TYR A 140 8.93 -11.22 -17.12
CA TYR A 140 9.68 -12.44 -17.45
C TYR A 140 10.45 -12.32 -18.76
N GLY A 141 9.80 -11.79 -19.81
CA GLY A 141 10.45 -11.55 -21.10
C GLY A 141 11.61 -10.57 -20.99
N ALA A 142 11.44 -9.51 -20.20
CA ALA A 142 12.47 -8.51 -19.94
C ALA A 142 13.66 -9.10 -19.16
N ASN A 143 13.42 -9.91 -18.12
CA ASN A 143 14.49 -10.65 -17.40
C ASN A 143 15.27 -11.57 -18.36
N ARG A 144 14.55 -12.34 -19.20
CA ARG A 144 15.16 -13.27 -20.16
C ARG A 144 16.01 -12.54 -21.19
N LEU A 145 15.51 -11.42 -21.71
CA LEU A 145 16.23 -10.58 -22.68
C LEU A 145 17.48 -9.96 -22.07
N LEU A 146 17.39 -9.46 -20.83
CA LEU A 146 18.50 -8.85 -20.12
C LEU A 146 19.63 -9.87 -19.87
N ARG A 147 19.29 -11.07 -19.38
CA ARG A 147 20.24 -12.19 -19.21
C ARG A 147 20.93 -12.54 -20.52
N TYR A 148 20.15 -12.77 -21.56
CA TYR A 148 20.67 -13.15 -22.87
C TYR A 148 21.63 -12.09 -23.46
N SER A 149 21.31 -10.81 -23.28
CA SER A 149 22.12 -9.71 -23.78
C SER A 149 23.41 -9.56 -22.97
N HIS A 150 23.33 -9.70 -21.65
CA HIS A 150 24.48 -9.63 -20.76
C HIS A 150 25.45 -10.80 -20.94
N GLU A 151 24.96 -12.04 -21.04
CA GLU A 151 25.77 -13.25 -21.30
C GLU A 151 26.58 -13.15 -22.62
N ARG A 152 26.15 -12.29 -23.54
CA ARG A 152 26.84 -12.01 -24.81
C ARG A 152 27.70 -10.75 -24.79
N GLY A 153 27.91 -10.13 -23.63
CA GLY A 153 28.71 -8.93 -23.47
C GLY A 153 28.13 -7.69 -24.16
N ARG A 154 26.81 -7.63 -24.38
CA ARG A 154 26.16 -6.52 -25.13
C ARG A 154 25.68 -5.38 -24.23
N ILE A 155 25.70 -5.55 -22.91
CA ILE A 155 25.19 -4.59 -21.93
C ILE A 155 26.22 -4.41 -20.81
N THR A 156 26.48 -3.16 -20.43
CA THR A 156 27.32 -2.82 -19.27
C THR A 156 26.49 -2.80 -17.99
N GLU A 157 27.16 -3.00 -16.86
CA GLU A 157 26.54 -3.07 -15.52
C GLU A 157 25.66 -1.86 -15.18
N ASN A 158 26.07 -0.66 -15.59
CA ASN A 158 25.27 0.57 -15.37
C ASN A 158 23.89 0.50 -16.04
N PHE A 159 23.78 -0.11 -17.22
CA PHE A 159 22.50 -0.27 -17.91
C PHE A 159 21.66 -1.39 -17.28
N VAL A 160 22.28 -2.42 -16.68
CA VAL A 160 21.58 -3.42 -15.87
C VAL A 160 20.89 -2.74 -14.68
N ALA A 161 21.58 -1.81 -14.00
CA ALA A 161 21.04 -1.06 -12.86
C ALA A 161 19.78 -0.23 -13.21
N LEU A 162 19.76 0.34 -14.40
CA LEU A 162 18.73 1.27 -14.88
C LEU A 162 17.59 0.55 -15.62
N PHE A 163 17.77 -0.72 -16.00
CA PHE A 163 16.78 -1.47 -16.75
C PHE A 163 15.43 -1.62 -16.01
N PRO A 164 15.37 -1.87 -14.68
CA PRO A 164 14.11 -1.85 -13.95
C PRO A 164 13.33 -0.54 -14.11
N LEU A 165 14.03 0.61 -14.14
CA LEU A 165 13.40 1.91 -14.32
C LEU A 165 12.75 2.02 -15.70
N ALA A 166 13.46 1.59 -16.76
CA ALA A 166 12.92 1.57 -18.11
C ALA A 166 11.69 0.63 -18.21
N LEU A 167 11.75 -0.53 -17.57
CA LEU A 167 10.63 -1.48 -17.54
C LEU A 167 9.42 -0.93 -16.79
N ILE A 168 9.62 -0.18 -15.70
CA ILE A 168 8.54 0.51 -14.98
C ILE A 168 7.81 1.49 -15.90
N PHE A 169 8.54 2.39 -16.56
CA PHE A 169 7.93 3.37 -17.45
C PHE A 169 7.28 2.73 -18.68
N PHE A 170 7.91 1.70 -19.25
CA PHE A 170 7.32 0.94 -20.35
C PHE A 170 6.03 0.25 -19.92
N SER A 171 6.01 -0.42 -18.77
CA SER A 171 4.84 -1.11 -18.24
C SER A 171 3.69 -0.14 -17.95
N LEU A 172 3.98 1.04 -17.39
CA LEU A 172 2.99 2.10 -17.16
C LEU A 172 2.41 2.63 -18.48
N GLY A 173 3.26 2.94 -19.47
CA GLY A 173 2.79 3.39 -20.78
C GLY A 173 1.97 2.32 -21.51
N PHE A 174 2.40 1.06 -21.43
CA PHE A 174 1.68 -0.07 -22.02
C PHE A 174 0.31 -0.26 -21.36
N SER A 175 0.25 -0.24 -20.03
CA SER A 175 -1.00 -0.39 -19.27
C SER A 175 -1.99 0.71 -19.60
N SER A 176 -1.53 1.98 -19.56
CA SER A 176 -2.36 3.15 -19.85
C SER A 176 -2.88 3.16 -21.29
N THR A 177 -2.07 2.76 -22.28
CA THR A 177 -2.51 2.70 -23.69
C THR A 177 -3.52 1.59 -23.96
N MET A 178 -3.43 0.47 -23.21
CA MET A 178 -4.36 -0.64 -23.33
C MET A 178 -5.58 -0.50 -22.42
N GLY A 179 -5.64 0.49 -21.52
CA GLY A 179 -6.72 0.64 -20.54
C GLY A 179 -6.76 -0.50 -19.51
N MET A 180 -5.57 -1.01 -19.16
CA MET A 180 -5.37 -2.07 -18.19
C MET A 180 -5.10 -1.48 -16.80
N ASP A 181 -5.21 -2.29 -15.74
CA ASP A 181 -4.87 -1.85 -14.39
C ASP A 181 -3.35 -1.62 -14.25
N ASP A 182 -2.97 -0.35 -14.02
CA ASP A 182 -1.58 0.08 -13.91
C ASP A 182 -0.85 -0.56 -12.72
N PHE A 183 -1.52 -0.73 -11.58
CA PHE A 183 -0.91 -1.26 -10.37
C PHE A 183 -0.64 -2.76 -10.49
N LEU A 184 -1.65 -3.54 -10.89
CA LEU A 184 -1.54 -4.98 -11.08
C LEU A 184 -0.52 -5.32 -12.16
N LEU A 185 -0.54 -4.60 -13.30
CA LEU A 185 0.39 -4.88 -14.39
C LEU A 185 1.82 -4.59 -13.97
N VAL A 186 2.07 -3.43 -13.35
CA VAL A 186 3.42 -3.03 -12.92
C VAL A 186 3.93 -3.88 -11.76
N PHE A 187 3.10 -4.21 -10.77
CA PHE A 187 3.45 -5.13 -9.69
C PHE A 187 3.81 -6.53 -10.24
N SER A 188 2.96 -7.04 -11.14
CA SER A 188 3.15 -8.35 -11.78
C SER A 188 4.39 -8.39 -12.68
N ALA A 189 4.71 -7.27 -13.34
CA ALA A 189 5.96 -7.11 -14.08
C ALA A 189 7.18 -7.13 -13.16
N GLY A 190 7.10 -6.55 -11.96
CA GLY A 190 8.13 -6.67 -10.93
C GLY A 190 8.36 -8.13 -10.52
N ILE A 191 7.29 -8.87 -10.23
CA ILE A 191 7.37 -10.31 -9.91
C ILE A 191 7.98 -11.11 -11.06
N GLY A 192 7.50 -10.89 -12.30
CA GLY A 192 8.02 -11.56 -13.49
C GLY A 192 9.49 -11.23 -13.73
N TYR A 193 9.91 -9.98 -13.49
CA TYR A 193 11.29 -9.55 -13.62
C TYR A 193 12.22 -10.20 -12.58
N ALA A 194 11.73 -10.47 -11.37
CA ALA A 194 12.52 -11.13 -10.32
C ALA A 194 12.58 -12.66 -10.43
N TYR A 195 11.92 -13.25 -11.43
CA TYR A 195 11.91 -14.70 -11.66
C TYR A 195 13.33 -15.23 -11.97
N HIS A 196 13.69 -16.40 -11.41
CA HIS A 196 15.06 -16.95 -11.40
C HIS A 196 16.13 -16.09 -10.70
N GLY A 197 15.72 -15.24 -9.76
CA GLY A 197 16.62 -14.42 -8.95
C GLY A 197 17.00 -13.09 -9.61
N ARG A 198 17.36 -12.13 -8.74
CA ARG A 198 17.69 -10.74 -9.12
C ARG A 198 19.05 -10.67 -9.80
N LEU A 199 19.08 -10.13 -11.01
CA LEU A 199 20.30 -9.96 -11.80
C LEU A 199 21.24 -8.96 -11.13
N GLU A 200 20.70 -7.95 -10.44
CA GLU A 200 21.46 -6.96 -9.69
C GLU A 200 22.29 -7.61 -8.57
N HIS A 201 21.75 -8.63 -7.90
CA HIS A 201 22.47 -9.42 -6.89
C HIS A 201 23.46 -10.38 -7.53
N ALA A 202 23.08 -11.01 -8.64
CA ALA A 202 23.97 -11.88 -9.41
C ALA A 202 25.19 -11.13 -9.99
N TYR A 203 25.05 -9.83 -10.23
CA TYR A 203 26.08 -8.98 -10.85
C TYR A 203 26.60 -7.85 -9.95
N GLN A 204 26.26 -7.87 -8.65
CA GLN A 204 26.71 -6.89 -7.63
C GLN A 204 26.46 -5.41 -7.99
N VAL A 205 25.40 -5.14 -8.77
CA VAL A 205 25.07 -3.79 -9.20
C VAL A 205 24.12 -3.15 -8.18
N ASN A 206 24.52 -2.01 -7.63
CA ASN A 206 23.73 -1.30 -6.63
C ASN A 206 22.52 -0.60 -7.29
N PRO A 207 21.26 -0.95 -6.94
CA PRO A 207 20.07 -0.29 -7.48
C PRO A 207 19.81 1.07 -6.82
N VAL A 208 20.89 1.77 -6.42
CA VAL A 208 20.84 3.07 -5.72
C VAL A 208 20.09 4.09 -6.54
N ALA A 209 20.28 4.10 -7.88
CA ALA A 209 19.57 5.01 -8.77
C ALA A 209 18.04 4.81 -8.71
N THR A 210 17.57 3.57 -8.84
CA THR A 210 16.13 3.24 -8.78
C THR A 210 15.53 3.58 -7.41
N SER A 211 16.24 3.26 -6.33
CA SER A 211 15.79 3.53 -4.96
C SER A 211 15.74 5.04 -4.68
N PHE A 212 16.78 5.78 -5.08
CA PHE A 212 16.85 7.23 -4.94
C PHE A 212 15.77 7.97 -5.75
N ILE A 213 15.53 7.55 -6.99
CA ILE A 213 14.46 8.12 -7.82
C ILE A 213 13.09 7.84 -7.20
N SER A 214 12.84 6.60 -6.75
CA SER A 214 11.59 6.24 -6.08
C SER A 214 11.34 7.10 -4.84
N PHE A 215 12.36 7.27 -4.00
CA PHE A 215 12.29 8.11 -2.80
C PHE A 215 12.03 9.59 -3.16
N SER A 216 12.74 10.12 -4.16
CA SER A 216 12.58 11.51 -4.61
C SER A 216 11.17 11.78 -5.15
N LEU A 217 10.63 10.85 -5.96
CA LEU A 217 9.26 10.94 -6.47
C LEU A 217 8.25 10.87 -5.33
N SER A 218 8.49 10.03 -4.31
CA SER A 218 7.62 9.92 -3.14
C SER A 218 7.52 11.24 -2.38
N ILE A 219 8.67 11.89 -2.13
CA ILE A 219 8.72 13.21 -1.50
C ILE A 219 7.93 14.23 -2.34
N ALA A 220 8.19 14.26 -3.65
CA ALA A 220 7.49 15.18 -4.55
C ALA A 220 5.97 14.96 -4.52
N THR A 221 5.51 13.70 -4.52
CA THR A 221 4.10 13.35 -4.41
C THR A 221 3.49 13.85 -3.11
N PHE A 222 4.13 13.64 -1.96
CA PHE A 222 3.58 14.09 -0.67
C PHE A 222 3.62 15.61 -0.48
N ILE A 223 4.63 16.30 -1.02
CA ILE A 223 4.67 17.77 -1.06
C ILE A 223 3.50 18.29 -1.90
N TYR A 224 3.32 17.76 -3.11
CA TYR A 224 2.24 18.17 -4.00
C TYR A 224 0.87 17.85 -3.40
N PHE A 225 0.70 16.67 -2.82
CA PHE A 225 -0.49 16.30 -2.06
C PHE A 225 -0.81 17.32 -0.96
N GLY A 226 0.18 17.69 -0.14
CA GLY A 226 0.01 18.69 0.92
C GLY A 226 -0.50 20.04 0.42
N LEU A 227 -0.09 20.45 -0.79
CA LEU A 227 -0.57 21.66 -1.45
C LEU A 227 -1.99 21.52 -2.01
N MET A 228 -2.40 20.32 -2.41
CA MET A 228 -3.72 20.06 -3.00
C MET A 228 -4.83 19.81 -1.98
N ILE A 229 -4.54 19.75 -0.68
CA ILE A 229 -5.54 19.49 0.35
C ILE A 229 -6.62 20.59 0.30
N PRO A 230 -7.90 20.24 0.07
CA PRO A 230 -8.96 21.22 -0.15
C PRO A 230 -9.50 21.73 1.19
N TRP A 231 -8.72 22.56 1.90
CA TRP A 231 -9.11 23.09 3.22
C TRP A 231 -10.45 23.86 3.19
N ALA A 232 -10.72 24.60 2.12
CA ALA A 232 -11.97 25.34 1.93
C ALA A 232 -13.20 24.42 1.81
N ALA A 233 -13.06 23.18 1.33
CA ALA A 233 -14.18 22.24 1.23
C ALA A 233 -14.79 21.89 2.61
N VAL A 234 -14.03 22.04 3.70
CA VAL A 234 -14.53 21.82 5.07
C VAL A 234 -15.55 22.88 5.49
N THR A 235 -15.44 24.09 4.95
CA THR A 235 -16.36 25.20 5.23
C THR A 235 -17.44 25.34 4.18
N ASP A 236 -17.11 25.06 2.91
CA ASP A 236 -17.96 25.39 1.77
C ASP A 236 -18.97 24.30 1.45
N THR A 237 -18.68 23.03 1.77
CA THR A 237 -19.59 21.90 1.53
C THR A 237 -20.45 21.61 2.77
N PRO A 238 -21.79 21.73 2.70
CA PRO A 238 -22.67 21.59 3.87
C PRO A 238 -22.59 20.23 4.60
N LYS A 239 -22.22 19.17 3.88
CA LYS A 239 -22.10 17.81 4.44
C LYS A 239 -20.82 17.64 5.25
N LEU A 240 -19.79 18.44 4.97
CA LEU A 240 -18.49 18.38 5.60
C LEU A 240 -18.43 19.32 6.81
N SER A 241 -17.66 18.91 7.80
CA SER A 241 -17.33 19.72 8.98
C SER A 241 -16.07 19.14 9.60
N LEU A 242 -15.24 19.98 10.22
CA LEU A 242 -13.98 19.54 10.82
C LEU A 242 -14.19 18.45 11.87
N SER A 243 -15.25 18.55 12.67
CA SER A 243 -15.61 17.55 13.68
C SER A 243 -16.00 16.21 13.06
N LYS A 244 -16.86 16.24 12.03
CA LYS A 244 -17.28 15.05 11.27
C LYS A 244 -16.09 14.35 10.63
N ILE A 245 -15.19 15.11 10.00
CA ILE A 245 -13.98 14.56 9.39
C ILE A 245 -13.08 13.95 10.46
N GLY A 246 -12.83 14.63 11.57
CA GLY A 246 -12.00 14.10 12.66
C GLY A 246 -12.55 12.79 13.23
N ILE A 247 -13.86 12.72 13.49
CA ILE A 247 -14.53 11.50 13.96
C ILE A 247 -14.46 10.40 12.90
N PHE A 248 -14.73 10.73 11.64
CA PHE A 248 -14.65 9.78 10.54
C PHE A 248 -13.26 9.16 10.41
N VAL A 249 -12.21 9.99 10.38
CA VAL A 249 -10.81 9.52 10.30
C VAL A 249 -10.48 8.60 11.48
N LEU A 250 -10.84 9.00 12.71
CA LEU A 250 -10.62 8.17 13.89
C LEU A 250 -11.30 6.79 13.76
N LEU A 251 -12.57 6.77 13.36
CA LEU A 251 -13.33 5.53 13.22
C LEU A 251 -12.82 4.67 12.08
N VAL A 252 -12.42 5.25 10.95
CA VAL A 252 -11.81 4.52 9.83
C VAL A 252 -10.51 3.85 10.27
N LEU A 253 -9.62 4.58 10.97
CA LEU A 253 -8.36 4.03 11.45
C LEU A 253 -8.57 2.86 12.43
N LEU A 254 -9.61 2.91 13.25
CA LEU A 254 -9.90 1.87 14.24
C LEU A 254 -10.67 0.68 13.66
N LEU A 255 -11.68 0.92 12.82
CA LEU A 255 -12.68 -0.08 12.46
C LEU A 255 -12.46 -0.71 11.08
N ARG A 256 -11.80 -0.03 10.16
CA ARG A 256 -11.65 -0.50 8.77
C ARG A 256 -10.89 -1.83 8.68
N ARG A 257 -9.90 -2.05 9.55
CA ARG A 257 -8.96 -3.18 9.39
C ARG A 257 -8.79 -4.04 10.63
N ILE A 258 -8.59 -3.43 11.79
CA ILE A 258 -8.28 -4.14 13.05
C ILE A 258 -9.32 -5.23 13.39
N PRO A 259 -10.65 -4.96 13.36
CA PRO A 259 -11.64 -5.96 13.73
C PRO A 259 -11.61 -7.17 12.79
N PHE A 260 -11.49 -6.93 11.47
CA PHE A 260 -11.51 -7.98 10.46
C PHE A 260 -10.26 -8.86 10.50
N ILE A 261 -9.07 -8.28 10.67
CA ILE A 261 -7.85 -9.06 10.79
C ILE A 261 -7.87 -9.90 12.07
N ILE A 262 -8.32 -9.36 13.19
CA ILE A 262 -8.43 -10.12 14.45
C ILE A 262 -9.44 -11.27 14.30
N ALA A 263 -10.60 -11.02 13.69
CA ALA A 263 -11.63 -12.03 13.47
C ALA A 263 -11.15 -13.15 12.52
N LEU A 264 -10.45 -12.79 11.45
CA LEU A 264 -10.00 -13.72 10.41
C LEU A 264 -8.61 -14.31 10.67
N LYS A 265 -7.94 -13.90 11.77
CA LYS A 265 -6.63 -14.39 12.18
C LYS A 265 -6.54 -15.92 12.16
N ARG A 266 -7.59 -16.62 12.62
CA ARG A 266 -7.59 -18.08 12.71
C ARG A 266 -7.48 -18.77 11.34
N PHE A 267 -7.92 -18.11 10.28
CA PHE A 267 -7.89 -18.63 8.92
C PHE A 267 -6.61 -18.23 8.17
N ASN A 268 -5.91 -17.18 8.64
CA ASN A 268 -4.69 -16.72 8.01
C ASN A 268 -3.48 -17.51 8.56
N PRO A 269 -2.87 -18.42 7.76
CA PRO A 269 -1.79 -19.28 8.23
C PRO A 269 -0.51 -18.52 8.53
N ASP A 270 -0.35 -17.34 7.93
CA ASP A 270 0.81 -16.51 8.16
C ASP A 270 0.71 -15.87 9.55
N ILE A 271 -0.41 -15.24 9.92
CA ILE A 271 -0.53 -14.54 11.21
C ILE A 271 -0.63 -15.53 12.40
N LYS A 272 0.45 -15.66 13.18
CA LYS A 272 0.56 -16.65 14.26
C LYS A 272 -0.04 -16.17 15.58
N THR A 273 0.13 -14.88 15.93
CA THR A 273 -0.32 -14.35 17.22
C THR A 273 -1.31 -13.21 17.09
N TYR A 274 -2.11 -12.95 18.14
CA TYR A 274 -3.00 -11.78 18.18
C TYR A 274 -2.23 -10.45 18.23
N ARG A 275 -0.99 -10.45 18.73
CA ARG A 275 -0.10 -9.28 18.68
C ARG A 275 0.29 -8.96 17.23
N GLU A 276 0.64 -9.99 16.46
CA GLU A 276 0.88 -9.84 15.02
C GLU A 276 -0.38 -9.43 14.28
N ALA A 277 -1.56 -9.96 14.65
CA ALA A 277 -2.83 -9.58 14.05
C ALA A 277 -3.16 -8.10 14.30
N LEU A 278 -2.96 -7.61 15.53
CA LEU A 278 -3.14 -6.21 15.87
C LEU A 278 -2.10 -5.33 15.15
N PHE A 279 -0.85 -5.77 15.07
CA PHE A 279 0.19 -5.08 14.30
C PHE A 279 -0.18 -4.98 12.82
N CYS A 280 -0.62 -6.07 12.19
CA CYS A 280 -1.11 -6.05 10.81
C CYS A 280 -2.35 -5.14 10.70
N GLY A 281 -3.30 -5.23 11.63
CA GLY A 281 -4.49 -4.37 11.67
C GLY A 281 -4.15 -2.89 11.69
N HIS A 282 -3.18 -2.51 12.53
CA HIS A 282 -2.71 -1.13 12.66
C HIS A 282 -1.91 -0.68 11.45
N PHE A 283 -0.96 -1.48 10.95
CA PHE A 283 -0.08 -1.09 9.86
C PHE A 283 -0.68 -1.33 8.47
N GLY A 284 -1.73 -0.57 8.17
CA GLY A 284 -2.38 -0.48 6.85
C GLY A 284 -2.64 0.97 6.46
N PRO A 285 -1.61 1.81 6.38
CA PRO A 285 -1.79 3.24 6.15
C PRO A 285 -2.43 3.49 4.78
N MET A 286 -3.25 4.52 4.65
CA MET A 286 -3.69 5.07 3.35
C MET A 286 -2.68 6.08 2.83
N GLY A 287 -2.53 6.14 1.52
CA GLY A 287 -1.56 7.01 0.85
C GLY A 287 -1.89 7.22 -0.62
N VAL A 288 -0.87 7.12 -1.47
CA VAL A 288 -0.95 7.59 -2.86
C VAL A 288 -1.98 6.84 -3.69
N GLY A 289 -2.14 5.51 -3.51
CA GLY A 289 -3.16 4.72 -4.21
C GLY A 289 -4.58 5.23 -3.96
N ALA A 290 -4.90 5.65 -2.74
CA ALA A 290 -6.19 6.24 -2.41
C ALA A 290 -6.45 7.56 -3.16
N LEU A 291 -5.42 8.41 -3.26
CA LEU A 291 -5.49 9.66 -4.02
C LEU A 291 -5.72 9.40 -5.51
N PHE A 292 -4.99 8.44 -6.07
CA PHE A 292 -5.16 8.02 -7.47
C PHE A 292 -6.60 7.56 -7.75
N LEU A 293 -7.14 6.63 -6.95
CA LEU A 293 -8.51 6.13 -7.13
C LEU A 293 -9.56 7.25 -6.98
N SER A 294 -9.31 8.22 -6.09
CA SER A 294 -10.20 9.37 -5.96
C SER A 294 -10.18 10.30 -7.18
N MET A 295 -9.03 10.45 -7.85
CA MET A 295 -8.92 11.20 -9.11
C MET A 295 -9.61 10.45 -10.24
N GLU A 296 -9.40 9.14 -10.34
CA GLU A 296 -10.03 8.26 -11.32
C GLU A 296 -11.56 8.31 -11.21
N ALA A 297 -12.11 8.15 -10.00
CA ALA A 297 -13.54 8.27 -9.76
C ALA A 297 -14.10 9.63 -10.19
N ARG A 298 -13.37 10.72 -9.90
CA ARG A 298 -13.80 12.07 -10.29
C ARG A 298 -13.78 12.25 -11.80
N ASP A 299 -12.72 11.80 -12.46
CA ASP A 299 -12.60 11.96 -13.92
C ASP A 299 -13.74 11.25 -14.64
N ILE A 300 -14.03 10.02 -14.25
CA ILE A 300 -15.12 9.22 -14.82
C ILE A 300 -16.50 9.86 -14.53
N LEU A 301 -16.75 10.27 -13.28
CA LEU A 301 -18.08 10.76 -12.86
C LEU A 301 -18.34 12.24 -13.21
N ASN A 302 -17.30 13.07 -13.40
CA ASN A 302 -17.42 14.48 -13.81
C ASN A 302 -18.22 14.63 -15.12
N SER A 303 -18.02 13.69 -16.04
CA SER A 303 -18.76 13.64 -17.31
C SER A 303 -20.27 13.48 -17.11
N SER A 304 -20.68 12.78 -16.05
CA SER A 304 -22.09 12.56 -15.71
C SER A 304 -22.70 13.80 -15.07
N CYS A 305 -21.93 14.53 -14.25
CA CYS A 305 -22.36 15.80 -13.67
C CYS A 305 -22.58 16.93 -14.66
N SER A 306 -21.87 16.90 -15.77
CA SER A 306 -21.99 17.94 -16.80
C SER A 306 -23.22 17.75 -17.70
N ARG A 307 -23.94 16.61 -17.63
CA ARG A 307 -25.16 16.38 -18.41
C ARG A 307 -26.29 17.27 -17.88
N THR A 308 -26.45 18.44 -18.48
CA THR A 308 -27.45 19.47 -18.14
C THR A 308 -28.91 19.07 -18.43
N LYS A 309 -29.21 17.80 -18.71
CA LYS A 309 -30.58 17.30 -18.90
C LYS A 309 -30.90 16.29 -17.81
N MET A 310 -31.14 16.83 -16.61
CA MET A 310 -31.78 16.09 -15.52
C MET A 310 -33.13 15.58 -16.05
N GLN A 311 -33.23 14.30 -16.41
CA GLN A 311 -34.52 13.71 -16.68
C GLN A 311 -35.28 13.67 -15.35
N PRO A 312 -36.51 14.20 -15.28
CA PRO A 312 -37.26 14.23 -14.02
C PRO A 312 -37.58 12.78 -13.59
N GLY A 313 -36.86 12.28 -12.59
CA GLY A 313 -37.10 10.96 -11.99
C GLY A 313 -35.85 10.15 -11.60
N ASP A 314 -34.66 10.45 -12.13
CA ASP A 314 -33.44 9.70 -11.83
C ASP A 314 -32.53 10.46 -10.85
N ASP A 315 -32.56 10.06 -9.57
CA ASP A 315 -31.66 10.58 -8.52
C ASP A 315 -30.17 10.20 -8.75
N TRP A 316 -29.87 9.34 -9.72
CA TRP A 316 -28.53 8.82 -10.00
C TRP A 316 -27.51 9.89 -10.41
N ASP A 317 -27.91 10.85 -11.24
CA ASP A 317 -27.04 11.98 -11.64
C ASP A 317 -26.68 12.85 -10.43
N LYS A 318 -27.63 13.04 -9.52
CA LYS A 318 -27.41 13.76 -8.26
C LYS A 318 -26.42 13.01 -7.35
N TYR A 319 -26.51 11.68 -7.27
CA TYR A 319 -25.56 10.87 -6.51
C TYR A 319 -24.16 10.88 -7.13
N ALA A 320 -24.04 10.89 -8.46
CA ALA A 320 -22.76 11.06 -9.13
C ALA A 320 -22.10 12.40 -8.77
N CYS A 321 -22.86 13.49 -8.71
CA CYS A 321 -22.30 14.80 -8.32
C CYS A 321 -21.98 14.95 -6.85
N GLU A 322 -22.81 14.39 -5.99
CA GLU A 322 -22.47 14.23 -4.59
C GLU A 322 -21.15 13.44 -4.43
N THR A 323 -20.95 12.37 -5.22
CA THR A 323 -19.72 11.58 -5.18
C THR A 323 -18.51 12.43 -5.57
N VAL A 324 -18.58 13.16 -6.68
CA VAL A 324 -17.50 14.04 -7.17
C VAL A 324 -17.13 15.12 -6.13
N GLU A 325 -18.13 15.70 -5.48
CA GLU A 325 -17.93 16.75 -4.47
C GLU A 325 -17.27 16.19 -3.19
N LEU A 326 -17.70 15.01 -2.73
CA LEU A 326 -17.26 14.45 -1.45
C LEU A 326 -15.98 13.63 -1.54
N VAL A 327 -15.73 12.94 -2.66
CA VAL A 327 -14.65 11.95 -2.75
C VAL A 327 -13.27 12.57 -2.52
N TRP A 328 -12.98 13.72 -3.13
CA TRP A 328 -11.68 14.38 -2.97
C TRP A 328 -11.39 14.80 -1.53
N PRO A 329 -12.22 15.67 -0.90
CA PRO A 329 -11.93 16.11 0.47
C PRO A 329 -11.91 14.96 1.46
N VAL A 330 -12.89 14.04 1.41
CA VAL A 330 -12.95 12.91 2.35
C VAL A 330 -11.71 12.04 2.25
N VAL A 331 -11.26 11.71 1.03
CA VAL A 331 -10.05 10.91 0.82
C VAL A 331 -8.80 11.68 1.27
N CYS A 332 -8.64 12.95 0.89
CA CYS A 332 -7.48 13.75 1.28
C CYS A 332 -7.31 13.85 2.80
N PHE A 333 -8.38 14.18 3.54
CA PHE A 333 -8.28 14.28 5.00
C PHE A 333 -8.04 12.93 5.67
N THR A 334 -8.57 11.85 5.11
CA THR A 334 -8.34 10.50 5.63
C THR A 334 -6.91 10.03 5.37
N VAL A 335 -6.37 10.30 4.19
CA VAL A 335 -4.95 10.07 3.87
C VAL A 335 -4.05 10.88 4.80
N LEU A 336 -4.33 12.19 4.98
CA LEU A 336 -3.57 13.04 5.90
C LEU A 336 -3.55 12.47 7.33
N GLY A 337 -4.74 12.16 7.88
CA GLY A 337 -4.85 11.59 9.21
C GLY A 337 -4.14 10.25 9.35
N SER A 338 -4.22 9.40 8.32
CA SER A 338 -3.49 8.14 8.28
C SER A 338 -1.98 8.33 8.26
N VAL A 339 -1.44 9.18 7.39
CA VAL A 339 -0.01 9.45 7.29
C VAL A 339 0.52 9.94 8.64
N VAL A 340 -0.20 10.85 9.29
CA VAL A 340 0.17 11.38 10.61
C VAL A 340 0.16 10.27 11.67
N VAL A 341 -0.94 9.52 11.81
CA VAL A 341 -1.07 8.50 12.86
C VAL A 341 -0.05 7.37 12.69
N HIS A 342 0.09 6.81 11.49
CA HIS A 342 1.01 5.69 11.26
C HIS A 342 2.48 6.14 11.24
N GLY A 343 2.78 7.30 10.65
CA GLY A 343 4.13 7.86 10.65
C GLY A 343 4.63 8.20 12.06
N LEU A 344 3.77 8.79 12.90
CA LEU A 344 4.10 9.06 14.31
C LEU A 344 4.19 7.77 15.13
N SER A 345 3.34 6.77 14.86
CA SER A 345 3.37 5.49 15.58
C SER A 345 4.74 4.82 15.53
N MET A 346 5.42 4.84 14.36
CA MET A 346 6.76 4.27 14.20
C MET A 346 7.81 5.05 14.97
N SER A 347 7.78 6.38 14.87
CA SER A 347 8.69 7.28 15.57
C SER A 347 8.58 7.11 17.09
N ILE A 348 7.34 7.07 17.61
CA ILE A 348 7.05 6.86 19.03
C ILE A 348 7.50 5.47 19.48
N ALA A 349 7.22 4.42 18.69
CA ALA A 349 7.65 3.06 19.02
C ALA A 349 9.18 2.91 19.07
N LYS A 350 9.91 3.63 18.21
CA LYS A 350 11.38 3.66 18.21
C LYS A 350 11.89 4.41 19.45
N LEU A 351 11.33 5.58 19.75
CA LEU A 351 11.69 6.38 20.92
C LEU A 351 11.45 5.60 22.22
N ALA A 352 10.27 4.98 22.38
CA ALA A 352 9.92 4.18 23.55
C ALA A 352 10.89 3.01 23.75
N ARG A 353 11.27 2.30 22.67
CA ARG A 353 12.28 1.23 22.73
C ARG A 353 13.63 1.74 23.22
N THR A 354 14.10 2.88 22.71
CA THR A 354 15.36 3.50 23.14
C THR A 354 15.33 3.88 24.62
N LEU A 355 14.24 4.48 25.10
CA LEU A 355 14.07 4.85 26.50
C LEU A 355 14.06 3.63 27.43
N ILE A 356 13.35 2.56 27.06
CA ILE A 356 13.31 1.32 27.83
C ILE A 356 14.70 0.65 27.87
N CYS A 357 15.44 0.66 26.76
CA CYS A 357 16.81 0.15 26.71
C CYS A 357 17.76 0.96 27.59
N ALA A 358 17.67 2.29 27.55
CA ALA A 358 18.46 3.18 28.40
C ALA A 358 18.16 2.95 29.88
N GLN A 359 16.88 2.79 30.25
CA GLN A 359 16.49 2.45 31.62
C GLN A 359 17.07 1.09 32.06
N LYS A 360 16.98 0.04 31.22
CA LYS A 360 17.55 -1.28 31.54
C LYS A 360 19.07 -1.25 31.70
N GLN A 361 19.77 -0.44 30.90
CA GLN A 361 21.22 -0.25 31.04
C GLN A 361 21.56 0.48 32.34
N HIS A 362 20.79 1.51 32.69
CA HIS A 362 20.94 2.24 33.95
C HIS A 362 20.69 1.34 35.17
N THR A 363 19.64 0.51 35.14
CA THR A 363 19.37 -0.47 36.22
C THR A 363 20.45 -1.54 36.32
N LYS A 364 20.97 -2.04 35.19
CA LYS A 364 22.11 -2.97 35.21
C LYS A 364 23.37 -2.33 35.80
N SER A 365 23.66 -1.07 35.47
CA SER A 365 24.79 -0.32 36.01
C SER A 365 24.71 -0.14 37.52
N LEU A 366 23.51 0.13 38.07
CA LEU A 366 23.31 0.24 39.52
C LEU A 366 23.44 -1.12 40.24
N CYS A 367 22.92 -2.20 39.66
CA CYS A 367 23.05 -3.53 40.26
C CYS A 367 24.50 -4.06 40.25
N THR A 368 25.35 -3.62 39.33
CA THR A 368 26.79 -3.97 39.31
C THR A 368 27.65 -3.12 40.24
N SER A 369 27.16 -1.97 40.72
CA SER A 369 27.89 -1.12 41.67
C SER A 369 27.64 -1.48 43.14
N ASP A 370 26.68 -2.36 43.43
CA ASP A 370 26.26 -2.74 44.79
C ASP A 370 26.82 -4.10 45.26
N ASP A 371 27.84 -4.68 44.59
CA ASP A 371 28.60 -5.84 45.08
C ASP A 371 29.98 -5.43 45.66
N PRO A 372 30.08 -5.04 46.95
CA PRO A 372 31.35 -4.93 47.65
C PRO A 372 31.64 -6.22 48.42
N SER A 373 32.07 -7.29 47.75
CA SER A 373 32.94 -8.32 48.36
C SER A 373 33.30 -9.44 47.38
N THR A 374 34.49 -9.37 46.81
CA THR A 374 35.56 -10.37 47.00
C THR A 374 36.77 -9.91 46.19
N GLY A 375 37.73 -9.29 46.88
CA GLY A 375 39.09 -9.18 46.39
C GLY A 375 39.78 -10.54 46.56
N SER A 376 40.30 -11.08 45.46
CA SER A 376 41.51 -11.89 45.47
C SER A 376 42.15 -11.79 44.09
N GLU A 377 43.38 -11.31 44.10
CA GLU A 377 44.28 -11.13 42.98
C GLU A 377 44.51 -12.42 42.19
N SER A 378 44.56 -12.31 40.86
CA SER A 378 45.58 -13.00 40.06
C SER A 378 45.83 -12.19 38.80
N MET A 379 47.01 -11.58 38.74
CA MET A 379 47.65 -11.09 37.53
C MET A 379 47.72 -12.23 36.50
N ASP A 380 47.23 -12.01 35.28
CA ASP A 380 47.98 -12.46 34.10
C ASP A 380 47.62 -11.61 32.87
N GLY A 381 48.63 -11.32 32.06
CA GLY A 381 48.60 -10.34 30.99
C GLY A 381 48.07 -10.85 29.64
N GLY A 382 48.10 -9.95 28.65
CA GLY A 382 47.85 -10.28 27.25
C GLY A 382 46.86 -9.30 26.62
N MET A 383 47.36 -8.18 26.11
CA MET A 383 47.51 -7.93 24.67
C MET A 383 46.19 -7.72 23.92
N TYR A 384 46.03 -6.46 23.48
CA TYR A 384 45.17 -6.06 22.39
C TYR A 384 45.32 -7.00 21.19
N HIS A 385 44.21 -7.57 20.73
CA HIS A 385 44.04 -7.97 19.36
C HIS A 385 42.67 -7.48 18.89
N ASP A 386 42.70 -6.41 18.10
CA ASP A 386 41.72 -6.16 17.05
C ASP A 386 41.82 -7.33 16.06
N GLU A 387 40.74 -8.11 15.92
CA GLU A 387 40.51 -8.91 14.73
C GLU A 387 39.02 -8.86 14.37
N GLU A 388 38.80 -8.17 13.24
CA GLU A 388 37.93 -8.56 12.15
C GLU A 388 37.30 -9.97 12.19
N SER A 389 36.11 -10.03 11.61
CA SER A 389 35.35 -11.22 11.17
C SER A 389 34.39 -11.85 12.19
N LEU A 390 33.09 -11.80 11.88
CA LEU A 390 32.35 -12.94 11.31
C LEU A 390 30.84 -12.63 11.20
N LEU A 391 30.38 -12.68 9.93
CA LEU A 391 29.13 -13.25 9.42
C LEU A 391 27.78 -12.85 10.04
#